data_AF-A0A821J7L5-F1
#
_entry.id   AF-A0A821J7L5-F1
#
_cell.length_a   1.000
_cell.length_b   1.000
_cell.length_c   1.000
_cell.angle_alpha   90.00
_cell.angle_beta   90.00
_cell.angle_gamma   90.00
#
_symmetry.space_group_name_H-M   'P 1'
#
loop_
_entity.id
_entity.type
_entity.pdbx_description
1 polymer ?
#
loop_
_entity_poly.entity_id
_entity_poly.type
_entity_poly.pdbx_seq_one_letter_code
_entity_poly.pdbx_strand_id
1 'polypeptide(L)'
;LTDIIIANESLNDQLSFSITTKIHEKPFVLKSQQTNVRTLWVKSINNAVEECQAAEKSILTDKAMFTVADSKRDSRAAVARLLLVVQEAYDLVPSTTTRERHRSLDPYCEITVGSLTLKTPFLKRTVNPKWNAPMQFLLYNLHEDVIHINIFDNEYFSPNENLGYTSVHLVDILPCPLDKFITQPSLPFT
;
A
#
# COMPACT_ATOMS: atom_id res chain seq x y z
N LEU A 1 -9.37 -2.10 -11.37
CA LEU A 1 -10.79 -1.73 -11.48
C LEU A 1 -11.02 -0.38 -10.82
N THR A 2 -9.96 0.27 -10.33
CA THR A 2 -9.97 1.60 -9.70
C THR A 2 -10.27 2.74 -10.67
N ASP A 3 -10.41 2.44 -11.96
CA ASP A 3 -10.76 3.42 -12.97
C ASP A 3 -12.20 3.35 -13.45
N ILE A 4 -13.03 2.36 -13.11
CA ILE A 4 -14.45 2.42 -13.54
C ILE A 4 -15.16 3.53 -12.77
N ILE A 5 -15.69 4.50 -13.50
CA ILE A 5 -16.39 5.66 -12.94
C ILE A 5 -17.85 5.26 -12.71
N ILE A 6 -18.58 4.87 -13.76
CA ILE A 6 -20.02 4.58 -13.72
C ILE A 6 -20.38 3.61 -14.87
N ALA A 7 -21.32 2.69 -14.63
CA ALA A 7 -22.04 1.96 -15.68
C ALA A 7 -23.39 2.64 -15.95
N ASN A 8 -23.59 3.16 -17.17
CA ASN A 8 -24.81 3.87 -17.58
C ASN A 8 -25.66 3.02 -18.52
N GLU A 9 -26.95 2.94 -18.25
CA GLU A 9 -27.90 2.33 -19.17
C GLU A 9 -28.08 3.19 -20.43
N SER A 10 -28.12 2.56 -21.60
CA SER A 10 -28.44 3.27 -22.84
C SER A 10 -29.93 3.58 -22.89
N LEU A 11 -30.27 4.87 -23.00
CA LEU A 11 -31.66 5.35 -23.16
C LEU A 11 -32.30 4.87 -24.47
N ASN A 12 -31.50 4.55 -25.49
CA ASN A 12 -31.98 4.21 -26.82
C ASN A 12 -31.92 2.70 -27.15
N ASP A 13 -31.21 1.89 -26.36
CA ASP A 13 -31.06 0.45 -26.59
C ASP A 13 -31.10 -0.31 -25.26
N GLN A 14 -32.24 -0.97 -25.00
CA GLN A 14 -32.55 -1.69 -23.75
C GLN A 14 -31.62 -2.86 -23.45
N LEU A 15 -30.84 -3.32 -24.43
CA LEU A 15 -29.88 -4.40 -24.25
C LEU A 15 -28.46 -3.89 -24.03
N SER A 16 -28.21 -2.60 -24.22
CA SER A 16 -26.88 -2.02 -24.11
C SER A 16 -26.69 -1.15 -22.87
N PHE A 17 -25.46 -1.12 -22.40
CA PHE A 17 -24.99 -0.22 -21.35
C PHE A 17 -23.56 0.21 -21.65
N SER A 18 -23.16 1.36 -21.13
CA SER A 18 -21.82 1.90 -21.29
C SER A 18 -21.05 1.87 -19.98
N ILE A 19 -19.77 1.54 -20.03
CA ILE A 19 -18.83 1.64 -18.92
C ILE A 19 -17.85 2.76 -19.24
N THR A 20 -17.75 3.75 -18.35
CA THR A 20 -16.77 4.83 -18.46
C THR A 20 -15.64 4.59 -17.47
N THR A 21 -14.39 4.87 -17.89
CA THR A 21 -13.23 4.76 -17.00
C THR A 21 -12.48 6.08 -16.85
N LYS A 22 -11.71 6.27 -15.77
CA LYS A 22 -10.86 7.46 -15.52
C LYS A 22 -9.71 7.58 -16.53
N ILE A 23 -9.21 6.45 -17.05
CA ILE A 23 -8.08 6.42 -17.98
C ILE A 23 -8.52 6.61 -19.43
N HIS A 24 -9.70 6.11 -19.79
CA HIS A 24 -10.21 6.18 -21.16
C HIS A 24 -11.40 7.13 -21.23
N GLU A 25 -11.22 8.24 -21.94
CA GLU A 25 -12.30 9.21 -22.20
C GLU A 25 -13.46 8.59 -23.00
N LYS A 26 -13.20 7.52 -23.77
CA LYS A 26 -14.21 6.85 -24.58
C LYS A 26 -14.92 5.74 -23.79
N PRO A 27 -16.26 5.75 -23.72
CA PRO A 27 -17.02 4.70 -23.04
C PRO A 27 -17.00 3.38 -23.81
N PHE A 28 -16.89 2.27 -23.09
CA PHE A 28 -17.05 0.93 -23.62
C PHE A 28 -18.53 0.56 -23.66
N VAL A 29 -19.07 0.24 -24.83
CA VAL A 29 -20.47 -0.17 -24.98
C VAL A 29 -20.55 -1.69 -24.97
N LEU A 30 -21.29 -2.24 -24.02
CA LEU A 30 -21.54 -3.66 -23.85
C LEU A 30 -22.99 -3.98 -24.15
N LYS A 31 -23.25 -5.15 -24.75
CA LYS A 31 -24.59 -5.63 -25.07
C LYS A 31 -24.88 -6.94 -24.35
N SER A 32 -26.04 -7.00 -23.71
CA SER A 32 -26.57 -8.18 -23.06
C SER A 32 -27.51 -8.93 -24.00
N GLN A 33 -27.69 -10.22 -23.74
CA GLN A 33 -28.68 -11.05 -24.44
C GLN A 33 -30.12 -10.80 -23.94
N GLN A 34 -30.26 -10.31 -22.70
CA GLN A 34 -31.55 -10.03 -22.08
C GLN A 34 -31.49 -8.79 -21.17
N THR A 35 -32.61 -8.08 -21.04
CA THR A 35 -32.71 -6.83 -20.28
C THR A 35 -32.50 -7.03 -18.77
N ASN A 36 -33.02 -8.13 -18.20
CA ASN A 36 -32.81 -8.50 -16.81
C ASN A 36 -31.32 -8.72 -16.48
N VAL A 37 -30.59 -9.42 -17.35
CA VAL A 37 -29.14 -9.68 -17.20
C VAL A 37 -28.37 -8.37 -17.24
N ARG A 38 -28.71 -7.47 -18.17
CA ARG A 38 -28.12 -6.12 -18.25
C ARG A 38 -28.31 -5.36 -16.94
N THR A 39 -29.53 -5.33 -16.41
CA THR A 39 -29.83 -4.61 -15.16
C THR A 39 -29.09 -5.21 -13.96
N LEU A 40 -28.95 -6.54 -13.90
CA LEU A 40 -28.13 -7.20 -12.88
C LEU A 40 -26.65 -6.85 -13.02
N TRP A 41 -26.11 -6.81 -14.23
CA TRP A 41 -24.71 -6.42 -14.48
C TRP A 41 -24.45 -4.97 -14.08
N VAL A 42 -25.30 -4.03 -14.51
CA VAL A 42 -25.18 -2.62 -14.14
C VAL A 42 -25.25 -2.46 -12.62
N LYS A 43 -26.21 -3.11 -11.95
CA LYS A 43 -26.33 -3.07 -10.49
C LYS A 43 -25.11 -3.64 -9.78
N SER A 44 -24.60 -4.79 -10.23
CA SER A 44 -23.42 -5.43 -9.64
C SER A 44 -22.17 -4.57 -9.80
N ILE A 45 -21.98 -3.94 -10.98
CA ILE A 45 -20.86 -3.05 -11.24
C ILE A 45 -20.96 -1.81 -10.34
N ASN A 46 -22.13 -1.17 -10.26
CA ASN A 46 -22.31 0.01 -9.42
C ASN A 46 -22.11 -0.30 -7.93
N ASN A 47 -22.61 -1.45 -7.43
CA ASN A 47 -22.36 -1.87 -6.05
C ASN A 47 -20.86 -2.08 -5.77
N ALA A 48 -20.14 -2.75 -6.68
CA ALA A 48 -18.70 -2.93 -6.56
C ALA A 48 -17.93 -1.60 -6.61
N VAL A 49 -18.38 -0.63 -7.41
CA VAL A 49 -17.81 0.73 -7.44
C VAL A 49 -18.04 1.44 -6.11
N GLU A 50 -19.25 1.37 -5.54
CA GLU A 50 -19.56 1.96 -4.23
C GLU A 50 -18.72 1.35 -3.11
N GLU A 51 -18.59 0.02 -3.07
CA GLU A 51 -17.74 -0.69 -2.11
C GLU A 51 -16.27 -0.28 -2.25
N CYS A 52 -15.77 -0.18 -3.49
CA CYS A 52 -14.40 0.26 -3.75
C CYS A 52 -14.17 1.71 -3.32
N GLN A 53 -15.12 2.61 -3.60
CA GLN A 53 -15.05 4.00 -3.17
C GLN A 53 -15.15 4.15 -1.64
N ALA A 54 -15.97 3.33 -0.98
CA ALA A 54 -16.09 3.33 0.47
C ALA A 54 -14.79 2.84 1.13
N ALA A 55 -14.18 1.78 0.61
CA ALA A 55 -12.88 1.29 1.07
C ALA A 55 -11.78 2.35 0.88
N GLU A 56 -11.72 2.98 -0.29
CA GLU A 56 -10.76 4.05 -0.57
C GLU A 56 -10.95 5.26 0.37
N LYS A 57 -12.20 5.67 0.62
CA LYS A 57 -12.53 6.75 1.57
C LYS A 57 -12.18 6.40 3.01
N SER A 58 -12.39 5.15 3.44
CA SER A 58 -11.99 4.69 4.76
C SER A 58 -10.47 4.78 4.92
N ILE A 59 -9.72 4.28 3.94
CA ILE A 59 -8.25 4.35 3.93
C ILE A 59 -7.77 5.82 3.96
N LEU A 60 -8.39 6.70 3.17
CA LEU A 60 -8.06 8.13 3.16
C LEU A 60 -8.38 8.81 4.49
N THR A 61 -9.48 8.42 5.14
CA THR A 61 -9.90 8.97 6.44
C THR A 61 -8.95 8.53 7.55
N ASP A 62 -8.54 7.25 7.57
CA ASP A 62 -7.54 6.74 8.51
C ASP A 62 -6.19 7.44 8.30
N LYS A 63 -5.78 7.64 7.04
CA LYS A 63 -4.58 8.41 6.71
C LYS A 63 -4.68 9.88 7.15
N ALA A 64 -5.84 10.52 6.96
CA ALA A 64 -6.06 11.90 7.37
C ALA A 64 -6.12 12.07 8.90
N MET A 65 -6.72 11.11 9.61
CA MET A 65 -6.74 11.11 11.07
C MET A 65 -5.33 10.95 11.63
N PHE A 66 -4.52 10.09 11.01
CA PHE A 66 -3.13 9.89 11.36
C PHE A 66 -2.28 11.15 11.12
N THR A 67 -2.43 11.83 9.98
CA THR A 67 -1.71 13.09 9.71
C THR A 67 -2.13 14.24 10.64
N VAL A 68 -3.41 14.33 11.01
CA VAL A 68 -3.90 15.34 11.98
C VAL A 68 -3.37 15.08 13.39
N ALA A 69 -3.28 13.82 13.81
CA ALA A 69 -2.64 13.47 15.08
C ALA A 69 -1.15 13.86 15.09
N ASP A 70 -0.47 13.70 13.96
CA ASP A 70 0.94 14.04 13.84
C ASP A 70 1.21 15.54 13.68
N SER A 71 0.31 16.30 13.05
CA SER A 71 0.39 17.77 12.96
C SER A 71 0.38 18.44 14.33
N LYS A 72 -0.22 17.80 15.35
CA LYS A 72 -0.14 18.24 16.75
C LYS A 72 1.17 17.84 17.44
N ARG A 73 1.88 16.81 16.93
CA ARG A 73 3.22 16.38 17.40
C ARG A 73 4.36 17.21 16.79
N ASP A 74 4.16 17.79 15.59
CA ASP A 74 5.16 18.48 14.75
C ASP A 74 5.63 19.87 15.26
N SER A 75 5.46 20.16 16.57
CA SER A 75 6.16 21.27 17.23
C SER A 75 7.49 20.85 17.86
N ARG A 76 7.84 19.56 17.80
CA ARG A 76 9.11 19.00 18.30
C ARG A 76 10.14 18.91 17.18
N ALA A 77 11.36 19.34 17.46
CA ALA A 77 12.49 19.14 16.56
C ALA A 77 12.76 17.63 16.37
N ALA A 78 13.09 17.22 15.14
CA ALA A 78 13.53 15.86 14.86
C ALA A 78 14.76 15.51 15.71
N VAL A 79 14.72 14.35 16.38
CA VAL A 79 15.75 13.88 17.31
C VAL A 79 16.80 13.01 16.63
N ALA A 80 16.45 12.37 15.51
CA ALA A 80 17.36 11.51 14.77
C ALA A 80 16.94 11.37 13.30
N ARG A 81 17.80 10.75 12.50
CA ARG A 81 17.57 10.47 11.08
C ARG A 81 17.79 8.99 10.79
N LEU A 82 16.78 8.34 10.25
CA LEU A 82 16.83 6.94 9.84
C LEU A 82 17.13 6.85 8.34
N LEU A 83 18.17 6.11 7.99
CA LEU A 83 18.44 5.69 6.61
C LEU A 83 18.05 4.22 6.48
N LEU A 84 16.97 3.94 5.75
CA LEU A 84 16.44 2.60 5.54
C LEU A 84 16.65 2.22 4.07
N VAL A 85 17.15 1.02 3.80
CA VAL A 85 17.29 0.52 2.42
C VAL A 85 16.41 -0.70 2.26
N VAL A 86 15.36 -0.58 1.46
CA VAL A 86 14.51 -1.72 1.11
C VAL A 86 15.25 -2.53 0.04
N GLN A 87 15.78 -3.69 0.43
CA GLN A 87 16.56 -4.53 -0.48
C GLN A 87 15.66 -5.40 -1.36
N GLU A 88 15.13 -6.48 -0.80
CA GLU A 88 14.44 -7.53 -1.55
C GLU A 88 13.44 -8.28 -0.67
N ALA A 89 12.51 -8.97 -1.30
CA ALA A 89 11.63 -9.95 -0.66
C ALA A 89 11.65 -11.26 -1.46
N TYR A 90 11.25 -12.34 -0.80
CA TYR A 90 11.32 -13.69 -1.34
C TYR A 90 10.00 -14.42 -1.14
N ASP A 91 9.69 -15.32 -2.08
CA ASP A 91 8.55 -16.24 -2.02
C ASP A 91 7.22 -15.54 -1.71
N LEU A 92 6.95 -14.41 -2.37
CA LEU A 92 5.68 -13.70 -2.23
C LEU A 92 4.53 -14.55 -2.78
N VAL A 93 3.49 -14.72 -1.97
CA VAL A 93 2.31 -15.53 -2.30
C VAL A 93 1.10 -14.62 -2.49
N PRO A 94 0.38 -14.70 -3.62
CA PRO A 94 -0.92 -14.04 -3.77
C PRO A 94 -1.94 -14.61 -2.76
N SER A 95 -2.68 -13.74 -2.09
CA SER A 95 -3.77 -14.06 -1.16
C SER A 95 -5.00 -14.63 -1.86
N THR A 96 -5.21 -14.33 -3.14
CA THR A 96 -6.36 -14.83 -3.90
C THR A 96 -6.18 -16.29 -4.33
N THR A 97 -6.98 -17.20 -3.72
CA THR A 97 -7.09 -18.64 -4.08
C THR A 97 -7.84 -18.88 -5.39
N THR A 98 -7.81 -17.94 -6.35
CA THR A 98 -8.25 -18.23 -7.72
C THR A 98 -7.21 -19.16 -8.37
N ARG A 99 -7.68 -20.11 -9.18
CA ARG A 99 -7.00 -21.32 -9.66
C ARG A 99 -5.71 -21.11 -10.49
N GLU A 100 -5.12 -19.93 -10.48
CA GLU A 100 -3.89 -19.59 -11.15
C GLU A 100 -2.76 -19.52 -10.11
N ARG A 101 -2.23 -20.69 -9.72
CA ARG A 101 -1.01 -20.82 -8.89
C ARG A 101 0.25 -20.18 -9.51
N HIS A 102 0.11 -19.52 -10.65
CA HIS A 102 1.16 -18.89 -11.46
C HIS A 102 0.81 -17.44 -11.81
N ARG A 103 -0.03 -16.77 -11.00
CA ARG A 103 -0.25 -15.33 -11.14
C ARG A 103 1.06 -14.58 -10.95
N SER A 104 1.42 -13.73 -11.91
CA SER A 104 2.53 -12.79 -11.78
C SER A 104 2.12 -11.65 -10.85
N LEU A 105 2.93 -11.36 -9.83
CA LEU A 105 2.77 -10.20 -8.96
C LEU A 105 3.58 -9.02 -9.49
N ASP A 106 3.10 -7.81 -9.25
CA ASP A 106 3.77 -6.54 -9.47
C ASP A 106 4.11 -5.84 -8.12
N PRO A 107 4.99 -6.42 -7.27
CA PRO A 107 5.12 -5.99 -5.89
C PRO A 107 5.83 -4.64 -5.70
N TYR A 108 5.36 -3.88 -4.72
CA TYR A 108 6.04 -2.72 -4.13
C TYR A 108 5.98 -2.76 -2.60
N CYS A 109 6.89 -2.04 -1.96
CA CYS A 109 6.94 -1.89 -0.51
C CYS A 109 6.55 -0.46 -0.11
N GLU A 110 5.66 -0.35 0.88
CA GLU A 110 5.26 0.88 1.55
C GLU A 110 5.85 0.87 2.97
N ILE A 111 6.64 1.89 3.30
CA ILE A 111 7.26 2.07 4.61
C ILE A 111 6.64 3.30 5.27
N THR A 112 6.12 3.15 6.48
CA THR A 112 5.53 4.24 7.27
C THR A 112 6.25 4.38 8.60
N VAL A 113 6.70 5.60 8.92
CA VAL A 113 7.32 5.97 10.20
C VAL A 113 6.78 7.32 10.64
N GLY A 114 6.08 7.38 11.78
CA GLY A 114 5.29 8.57 12.11
C GLY A 114 4.35 8.92 10.95
N SER A 115 4.08 10.20 10.65
CA SER A 115 3.23 10.57 9.50
C SER A 115 3.82 10.28 8.11
N LEU A 116 5.12 10.02 8.00
CA LEU A 116 5.77 9.91 6.71
C LEU A 116 5.61 8.50 6.16
N THR A 117 4.96 8.40 5.00
CA THR A 117 4.86 7.16 4.21
C THR A 117 5.63 7.31 2.91
N LEU A 118 6.58 6.40 2.66
CA LEU A 118 7.34 6.32 1.41
C LEU A 118 7.11 4.98 0.73
N LYS A 119 7.19 4.96 -0.60
CA LYS A 119 6.95 3.76 -1.42
C LYS A 119 8.13 3.47 -2.33
N THR A 120 8.43 2.20 -2.55
CA THR A 120 9.33 1.78 -3.63
C THR A 120 8.62 1.86 -4.98
N PRO A 121 9.37 1.88 -6.09
CA PRO A 121 8.82 1.49 -7.38
C PRO A 121 8.24 0.07 -7.31
N PHE A 122 7.18 -0.19 -8.07
CA PHE A 122 6.70 -1.55 -8.27
C PHE A 122 7.56 -2.26 -9.31
N LEU A 123 7.79 -3.56 -9.09
CA LEU A 123 8.55 -4.40 -10.02
C LEU A 123 7.58 -5.35 -10.71
N LYS A 124 7.60 -5.37 -12.04
CA LYS A 124 6.62 -6.16 -12.79
C LYS A 124 6.94 -7.65 -12.74
N ARG A 125 5.90 -8.47 -12.58
CA ARG A 125 5.89 -9.91 -12.82
C ARG A 125 6.95 -10.69 -12.04
N THR A 126 7.09 -10.43 -10.75
CA THR A 126 8.05 -11.11 -9.88
C THR A 126 7.47 -11.46 -8.50
N VAL A 127 7.78 -12.66 -8.02
CA VAL A 127 7.53 -13.08 -6.62
C VAL A 127 8.77 -12.92 -5.73
N ASN A 128 9.89 -12.51 -6.32
CA ASN A 128 11.18 -12.27 -5.65
C ASN A 128 11.70 -10.87 -6.03
N PRO A 129 11.02 -9.79 -5.60
CA PRO A 129 11.41 -8.43 -5.96
C PRO A 129 12.74 -8.01 -5.34
N LYS A 130 13.54 -7.25 -6.09
CA LYS A 130 14.78 -6.61 -5.64
C LYS A 130 14.70 -5.11 -5.90
N TRP A 131 14.25 -4.34 -4.91
CA TRP A 131 14.04 -2.90 -5.03
C TRP A 131 15.34 -2.10 -4.89
N ASN A 132 16.20 -2.48 -3.94
CA ASN A 132 17.41 -1.72 -3.58
C ASN A 132 17.14 -0.21 -3.44
N ALA A 133 16.04 0.14 -2.78
CA ALA A 133 15.53 1.49 -2.70
C ALA A 133 15.89 2.15 -1.36
N PRO A 134 16.81 3.14 -1.34
CA PRO A 134 17.09 3.90 -0.14
C PRO A 134 15.94 4.87 0.17
N MET A 135 15.63 5.00 1.46
CA MET A 135 14.59 5.87 2.01
C MET A 135 15.13 6.57 3.25
N GLN A 136 14.65 7.79 3.49
CA GLN A 136 15.10 8.61 4.61
C GLN A 136 13.90 9.13 5.40
N PHE A 137 13.99 8.97 6.73
CA PHE A 137 12.95 9.43 7.66
C PHE A 137 13.58 10.31 8.74
N LEU A 138 12.86 11.35 9.14
CA LEU A 138 13.16 12.12 10.34
C LEU A 138 12.37 11.49 11.49
N LEU A 139 13.05 11.25 12.60
CA LEU A 139 12.48 10.61 13.78
C LEU A 139 12.22 11.65 14.85
N TYR A 140 11.07 11.56 15.52
CA TYR A 140 10.64 12.53 16.51
C TYR A 140 10.54 11.92 17.91
N ASN A 141 10.21 10.63 18.02
CA ASN A 141 10.19 9.91 19.28
C ASN A 141 10.73 8.48 19.14
N LEU A 142 12.00 8.29 19.47
CA LEU A 142 12.69 7.00 19.40
C LEU A 142 12.07 5.87 20.24
N HIS A 143 11.30 6.19 21.28
CA HIS A 143 10.69 5.20 22.16
C HIS A 143 9.29 4.78 21.72
N GLU A 144 8.57 5.64 20.99
CA GLU A 144 7.19 5.38 20.56
C GLU A 144 7.09 5.10 19.06
N ASP A 145 7.99 5.64 18.25
CA ASP A 145 7.91 5.52 16.80
C ASP A 145 8.13 4.07 16.38
N VAL A 146 7.23 3.60 15.50
CA VAL A 146 7.22 2.26 14.94
C VAL A 146 7.41 2.37 13.43
N ILE A 147 8.26 1.52 12.89
CA ILE A 147 8.41 1.33 11.46
C ILE A 147 7.37 0.30 11.03
N HIS A 148 6.42 0.71 10.20
CA HIS A 148 5.50 -0.21 9.53
C HIS A 148 6.01 -0.49 8.13
N ILE A 149 6.05 -1.78 7.77
CA ILE A 149 6.54 -2.28 6.49
C ILE A 149 5.43 -3.11 5.88
N ASN A 150 4.88 -2.62 4.78
CA ASN A 150 3.82 -3.29 4.04
C ASN A 150 4.31 -3.63 2.64
N ILE A 151 3.98 -4.83 2.17
CA ILE A 151 4.22 -5.24 0.79
C ILE A 151 2.87 -5.40 0.11
N PHE A 152 2.74 -4.82 -1.08
CA PHE A 152 1.51 -4.87 -1.86
C PHE A 152 1.78 -5.35 -3.28
N ASP A 153 0.83 -6.09 -3.85
CA ASP A 153 0.74 -6.32 -5.29
C ASP A 153 0.06 -5.12 -5.96
N ASN A 154 0.72 -4.48 -6.93
CA ASN A 154 0.12 -3.41 -7.69
C ASN A 154 -0.81 -3.99 -8.77
N GLU A 155 -2.11 -3.93 -8.51
CA GLU A 155 -3.11 -4.44 -9.44
C GLU A 155 -3.76 -3.32 -10.26
N TYR A 156 -3.68 -3.40 -11.58
CA TYR A 156 -4.41 -2.47 -12.46
C TYR A 156 -5.92 -2.72 -12.40
N PHE A 157 -6.30 -3.99 -12.29
CA PHE A 157 -7.69 -4.43 -12.41
C PHE A 157 -8.36 -4.76 -11.07
N SER A 158 -7.69 -4.60 -9.92
CA SER A 158 -8.30 -4.77 -8.59
C SER A 158 -7.75 -3.73 -7.62
N PRO A 159 -8.30 -3.59 -6.41
CA PRO A 159 -7.55 -2.98 -5.31
C PRO A 159 -6.20 -3.68 -5.13
N ASN A 160 -5.17 -2.93 -4.73
CA ASN A 160 -3.86 -3.50 -4.47
C ASN A 160 -3.96 -4.55 -3.35
N GLU A 161 -3.40 -5.72 -3.62
CA GLU A 161 -3.45 -6.86 -2.72
C GLU A 161 -2.36 -6.71 -1.65
N ASN A 162 -2.65 -6.94 -0.36
CA ASN A 162 -1.60 -6.95 0.67
C ASN A 162 -0.92 -8.32 0.69
N LEU A 163 0.39 -8.34 0.46
CA LEU A 163 1.22 -9.55 0.40
C LEU A 163 1.95 -9.83 1.73
N GLY A 164 1.93 -8.86 2.66
CA GLY A 164 2.59 -8.97 3.94
C GLY A 164 2.64 -7.66 4.70
N TYR A 165 2.64 -7.78 6.03
CA TYR A 165 2.76 -6.68 6.98
C TYR A 165 3.78 -7.09 8.06
N THR A 166 4.68 -6.18 8.41
CA THR A 166 5.47 -6.29 9.64
C THR A 166 5.67 -4.92 10.26
N SER A 167 5.91 -4.89 11.56
CA SER A 167 6.22 -3.67 12.29
C SER A 167 7.38 -3.89 13.24
N VAL A 168 8.27 -2.90 13.30
CA VAL A 168 9.46 -2.92 14.15
C VAL A 168 9.49 -1.64 14.97
N HIS A 169 9.58 -1.76 16.30
CA HIS A 169 9.76 -0.58 17.14
C HIS A 169 11.17 -0.05 16.97
N LEU A 170 11.33 1.28 16.90
CA LEU A 170 12.66 1.87 16.79
C LEU A 170 13.55 1.48 17.98
N VAL A 171 12.99 1.39 19.19
CA VAL A 171 13.72 1.00 20.40
C VAL A 171 14.44 -0.34 20.27
N ASP A 172 13.90 -1.28 19.48
CA ASP A 172 14.47 -2.62 19.30
C ASP A 172 15.69 -2.63 18.37
N ILE A 173 15.79 -1.63 17.49
CA ILE A 173 16.86 -1.50 16.49
C ILE A 173 17.85 -0.37 16.83
N LEU A 174 17.56 0.43 17.84
CA LEU A 174 18.50 1.45 18.30
C LEU A 174 19.75 0.75 18.84
N PRO A 175 20.95 1.18 18.43
CA PRO A 175 22.15 0.69 19.07
C PRO A 175 22.05 1.03 20.55
N CYS A 176 22.15 -0.01 21.40
CA CYS A 176 22.37 0.15 22.83
C CYS A 176 23.46 1.23 23.00
N PRO A 177 23.29 2.24 23.88
CA PRO A 177 24.18 3.40 23.91
C PRO A 177 25.64 2.96 23.91
N LEU A 178 26.42 3.57 23.02
CA LEU A 178 27.84 3.33 22.75
C LEU A 178 28.75 3.41 24.00
N ASP A 179 28.20 3.74 25.16
CA ASP A 179 28.87 3.85 26.46
C ASP A 179 29.33 2.51 27.06
N LYS A 180 28.93 1.36 26.51
CA LYS A 180 29.41 0.05 26.99
C LYS A 180 30.68 -0.47 26.32
N PHE A 181 31.20 0.21 25.28
CA PHE A 181 32.39 -0.26 24.55
C PHE A 181 33.70 0.51 24.84
N ILE A 182 33.70 1.55 25.70
CA ILE A 182 34.89 2.39 25.93
C ILE A 182 35.50 2.26 27.35
N THR A 183 34.97 1.44 28.26
CA THR A 183 35.62 1.25 29.57
C THR A 183 35.94 -0.21 29.90
N GLN A 184 37.10 -0.66 29.44
CA GLN A 184 37.97 -1.46 30.30
C GLN A 184 39.31 -0.73 30.48
N PRO A 185 39.61 -0.20 31.68
CA PRO A 185 40.95 0.24 32.02
C PRO A 185 41.87 -0.98 32.19
N SER A 186 43.11 -0.82 31.69
CA SER A 186 44.24 -1.75 31.72
C SER A 186 44.33 -2.67 32.93
N LEU A 187 44.50 -3.98 32.70
CA LEU A 187 44.99 -4.92 33.69
C LEU A 187 46.43 -4.55 34.10
N PRO A 188 46.80 -4.60 35.39
CA PRO A 188 48.17 -4.40 35.81
C PRO A 188 49.01 -5.65 35.51
N PHE A 189 50.23 -5.43 35.03
CA PHE A 189 51.26 -6.45 34.91
C PHE A 189 51.62 -6.99 36.29
N THR A 190 51.60 -8.30 36.47
CA THR A 190 52.50 -9.04 37.37
C THR A 190 52.73 -10.42 36.78
#